data_AF-L0KSS8-F1
#
_entry.id   AF-L0KSS8-F1
#
_cell.length_a   1.000
_cell.length_b   1.000
_cell.length_c   1.000
_cell.angle_alpha   90.00
_cell.angle_beta   90.00
_cell.angle_gamma   90.00
#
_symmetry.space_group_name_H-M   'P 1'
#
loop_
_entity.id
_entity.type
_entity.pdbx_description
1 polymer ?
#
loop_
_entity_poly.entity_id
_entity_poly.type
_entity_poly.pdbx_seq_one_letter_code
_entity_poly.pdbx_strand_id
1 'polypeptide(L)'
;MRVHEFSCVLSVVLISGCAADYLNNFDSVTLAAGDAYHANMLLQTVDPFNPNSNNTHIEGDGVRAAAIVNRYRDVAATAAAVPSGGADLDCAGGKGNNPVAPHRVKITNGDPNGLDRDRDGIGCE
;
A
#
# COMPACT_ATOMS: atom_id res chain seq x y z
N MET A 1 63.80 -36.93 -28.06
CA MET A 1 63.05 -35.66 -28.08
C MET A 1 63.67 -34.73 -27.07
N ARG A 2 64.15 -33.57 -27.52
CA ARG A 2 64.89 -32.62 -26.67
C ARG A 2 63.91 -31.76 -25.87
N VAL A 3 64.33 -31.25 -24.71
CA VAL A 3 63.49 -30.42 -23.81
C VAL A 3 62.88 -29.20 -24.51
N HIS A 4 63.57 -28.68 -25.54
CA HIS A 4 63.06 -27.63 -26.43
C HIS A 4 61.81 -28.02 -27.23
N GLU A 5 61.71 -29.28 -27.68
CA GLU A 5 60.57 -29.74 -28.47
C GLU A 5 59.32 -29.84 -27.61
N PHE A 6 59.46 -30.29 -26.35
CA PHE A 6 58.35 -30.30 -25.40
C PHE A 6 57.89 -28.89 -25.03
N SER A 7 58.81 -27.93 -24.89
CA SER A 7 58.49 -26.52 -24.61
C SER A 7 57.67 -25.88 -25.74
N CYS A 8 58.04 -26.12 -27.00
CA CYS A 8 57.30 -25.61 -28.15
C CYS A 8 55.89 -26.22 -28.25
N VAL A 9 55.76 -27.54 -28.05
CA VAL A 9 54.44 -28.19 -28.10
C VAL A 9 53.53 -27.69 -26.98
N LEU A 10 54.06 -27.54 -25.76
CA LEU A 10 53.30 -27.03 -24.62
C LEU A 10 52.79 -25.60 -24.85
N SER A 11 53.63 -24.73 -25.42
CA SER A 11 53.26 -23.34 -25.70
C SER A 11 52.19 -23.24 -26.79
N VAL A 12 52.27 -24.06 -27.85
CA VAL A 12 51.23 -24.11 -28.88
C VAL A 12 49.88 -24.58 -28.32
N VAL A 13 49.87 -25.60 -27.45
CA VAL A 13 48.64 -26.09 -26.80
C VAL A 13 48.02 -25.03 -25.89
N LEU A 14 48.82 -24.35 -25.06
CA LEU A 14 48.33 -23.32 -24.14
C LEU A 14 47.77 -22.09 -24.89
N ILE A 15 48.41 -21.69 -25.98
CA ILE A 15 47.95 -20.56 -26.81
C ILE A 15 46.66 -20.93 -27.57
N SER A 16 46.51 -22.19 -27.99
CA SER A 16 45.29 -22.66 -28.69
C SER A 16 44.04 -22.61 -27.80
N GLY A 17 44.19 -22.78 -26.48
CA GLY A 17 43.09 -22.66 -25.53
C GLY A 17 42.61 -21.21 -25.30
N CYS A 18 43.50 -20.22 -25.44
CA CYS A 18 43.13 -18.80 -25.39
C CYS A 18 42.34 -18.34 -26.63
N ALA A 19 42.37 -19.11 -27.73
CA ALA A 19 41.60 -18.83 -28.94
C ALA A 19 40.26 -19.59 -28.99
N ALA A 20 39.86 -20.28 -27.92
CA ALA A 20 38.59 -21.00 -27.86
C ALA A 20 37.36 -20.07 -28.01
N ASP A 21 37.50 -18.81 -27.59
CA ASP A 21 36.50 -17.76 -27.77
C ASP A 21 36.33 -17.35 -29.25
N TYR A 22 37.35 -17.60 -30.09
CA TYR A 22 37.34 -17.33 -31.53
C TYR A 22 36.81 -18.49 -32.37
N LEU A 23 36.89 -19.73 -31.87
CA LEU A 23 36.39 -20.92 -32.59
C LEU A 23 34.87 -21.06 -32.50
N ASN A 24 34.25 -20.40 -31.53
CA ASN A 24 32.81 -20.32 -31.41
C ASN A 24 32.35 -18.99 -32.03
N ASN A 25 31.50 -19.05 -33.03
CA ASN A 25 30.79 -17.88 -33.54
C ASN A 25 29.74 -17.45 -32.49
N PHE A 26 30.18 -16.80 -31.42
CA PHE A 26 29.30 -16.16 -30.46
C PHE A 26 28.98 -14.75 -30.95
N ASP A 27 27.69 -14.38 -31.01
CA ASP A 27 27.24 -13.01 -31.32
C ASP A 27 27.61 -11.98 -30.22
N SER A 28 28.50 -12.33 -29.28
CA SER A 28 28.94 -11.47 -28.17
C SER A 28 30.40 -11.02 -28.38
N VAL A 29 30.61 -9.70 -28.46
CA VAL A 29 31.90 -9.11 -28.89
C VAL A 29 32.90 -8.85 -27.75
N THR A 30 32.60 -9.21 -26.50
CA THR A 30 33.53 -9.03 -25.37
C THR A 30 33.17 -9.89 -24.17
N LEU A 31 34.16 -10.30 -23.36
CA LEU A 31 33.98 -11.06 -22.11
C LEU A 31 33.10 -10.30 -21.09
N ALA A 32 32.98 -8.97 -21.23
CA ALA A 32 32.11 -8.12 -20.43
C ALA A 32 30.65 -8.05 -20.94
N ALA A 33 30.31 -8.71 -22.05
CA ALA A 33 28.98 -8.64 -22.64
C ALA A 33 27.91 -9.34 -21.78
N GLY A 34 28.30 -10.15 -20.78
CA GLY A 34 27.41 -10.62 -19.73
C GLY A 34 26.07 -11.16 -20.24
N ASP A 35 24.98 -10.61 -19.72
CA ASP A 35 23.61 -10.95 -20.12
C ASP A 35 23.08 -10.15 -21.33
N ALA A 36 23.90 -9.35 -22.01
CA ALA A 36 23.44 -8.40 -23.02
C ALA A 36 22.64 -9.07 -24.15
N TYR A 37 22.93 -10.33 -24.45
CA TYR A 37 22.10 -11.14 -25.36
C TYR A 37 20.69 -11.40 -24.81
N HIS A 38 20.58 -11.80 -23.53
CA HIS A 38 19.30 -11.96 -22.86
C HIS A 38 18.55 -10.63 -22.73
N ALA A 39 19.25 -9.54 -22.38
CA ALA A 39 18.66 -8.21 -22.33
C ALA A 39 18.16 -7.75 -23.72
N ASN A 40 18.92 -8.02 -24.80
CA ASN A 40 18.51 -7.73 -26.17
C ASN A 40 17.28 -8.54 -26.59
N MET A 41 17.18 -9.81 -26.19
CA MET A 41 15.97 -10.61 -26.43
C MET A 41 14.75 -10.00 -25.73
N LEU A 42 14.89 -9.52 -24.49
CA LEU A 42 13.80 -8.81 -23.80
C LEU A 42 13.41 -7.50 -24.50
N LEU A 43 14.39 -6.71 -24.98
CA LEU A 43 14.15 -5.44 -25.67
C LEU A 43 13.42 -5.60 -27.03
N GLN A 44 13.60 -6.74 -27.69
CA GLN A 44 12.99 -7.02 -29.00
C GLN A 44 11.71 -7.88 -28.91
N THR A 45 11.28 -8.26 -27.71
CA THR A 45 10.05 -9.02 -27.50
C THR A 45 8.84 -8.09 -27.43
N VAL A 46 7.78 -8.40 -28.19
CA VAL A 46 6.62 -7.50 -28.41
C VAL A 46 5.76 -7.27 -27.15
N ASP A 47 5.87 -8.09 -26.11
CA ASP A 47 5.36 -7.81 -24.76
C ASP A 47 6.09 -8.74 -23.77
N PRO A 48 7.22 -8.31 -23.18
CA PRO A 48 8.03 -9.18 -22.34
C PRO A 48 7.44 -9.37 -20.93
N PHE A 49 6.31 -8.73 -20.62
CA PHE A 49 5.76 -8.70 -19.26
C PHE A 49 4.79 -9.86 -19.00
N ASN A 50 4.56 -10.12 -17.71
CA ASN A 50 3.51 -11.04 -17.28
C ASN A 50 2.17 -10.56 -17.85
N PRO A 51 1.31 -11.43 -18.43
CA PRO A 51 -0.01 -11.05 -18.92
C PRO A 51 -0.88 -10.29 -17.91
N ASN A 52 -0.72 -10.57 -16.61
CA ASN A 52 -1.41 -9.86 -15.54
C ASN A 52 -0.92 -8.40 -15.35
N SER A 53 0.21 -8.02 -15.95
CA SER A 53 0.73 -6.65 -15.91
C SER A 53 -0.14 -5.67 -16.69
N ASN A 54 -0.93 -6.16 -17.66
CA ASN A 54 -1.91 -5.37 -18.40
C ASN A 54 -3.27 -5.30 -17.68
N ASN A 55 -3.38 -5.87 -16.47
CA ASN A 55 -4.61 -5.84 -15.71
C ASN A 55 -4.86 -4.45 -15.13
N THR A 56 -5.78 -3.71 -15.77
CA THR A 56 -6.27 -2.40 -15.30
C THR A 56 -7.55 -2.52 -14.48
N HIS A 57 -7.98 -3.74 -14.15
CA HIS A 57 -9.16 -3.99 -13.34
C HIS A 57 -8.90 -3.60 -11.88
N ILE A 58 -9.65 -2.61 -11.41
CA ILE A 58 -9.70 -2.26 -10.00
C ILE A 58 -10.87 -3.04 -9.41
N GLU A 59 -10.58 -4.03 -8.57
CA GLU A 59 -11.58 -4.92 -7.93
C GLU A 59 -12.63 -4.17 -7.07
N GLY A 60 -12.42 -2.88 -6.83
CA GLY A 60 -13.28 -2.03 -6.01
C GLY A 60 -14.10 -1.04 -6.82
N ASP A 61 -15.38 -0.93 -6.48
CA ASP A 61 -16.24 0.15 -6.97
C ASP A 61 -15.82 1.50 -6.34
N GLY A 62 -15.29 2.40 -7.18
CA GLY A 62 -14.88 3.75 -6.78
C GLY A 62 -16.03 4.58 -6.21
N VAL A 63 -17.28 4.36 -6.67
CA VAL A 63 -18.47 5.02 -6.12
C VAL A 63 -18.72 4.55 -4.69
N ARG A 64 -18.58 3.24 -4.43
CA ARG A 64 -18.68 2.69 -3.08
C ARG A 64 -17.57 3.21 -2.16
N ALA A 65 -16.33 3.28 -2.64
CA ALA A 65 -15.23 3.85 -1.87
C ALA A 65 -15.47 5.34 -1.54
N ALA A 66 -15.91 6.13 -2.52
CA ALA A 66 -16.25 7.55 -2.32
C ALA A 66 -17.43 7.74 -1.34
N ALA A 67 -18.44 6.88 -1.41
CA ALA A 67 -19.58 6.91 -0.49
C ALA A 67 -19.16 6.67 0.96
N ILE A 68 -18.23 5.74 1.21
CA ILE A 68 -17.69 5.50 2.55
C ILE A 68 -16.86 6.69 3.04
N VAL A 69 -16.01 7.26 2.18
CA VAL A 69 -15.22 8.46 2.52
C VAL A 69 -16.11 9.63 2.89
N ASN A 70 -17.20 9.87 2.15
CA ASN A 70 -18.15 10.93 2.46
C ASN A 70 -18.85 10.69 3.80
N ARG A 71 -19.30 9.45 4.08
CA ARG A 71 -19.86 9.10 5.40
C ARG A 71 -18.89 9.35 6.55
N TYR A 72 -17.61 9.03 6.38
CA TYR A 72 -16.61 9.34 7.41
C TYR A 72 -16.39 10.84 7.57
N ARG A 73 -16.41 11.61 6.48
CA ARG A 73 -16.32 13.08 6.55
C ARG A 73 -17.52 13.69 7.25
N ASP A 74 -18.73 13.19 6.97
CA ASP A 74 -19.96 13.65 7.62
C ASP A 74 -19.95 13.29 9.10
N VAL A 75 -19.57 12.05 9.46
CA VAL A 75 -19.44 11.65 10.87
C VAL A 75 -18.38 12.46 11.58
N ALA A 76 -17.22 12.70 10.96
CA ALA A 76 -16.17 13.56 11.51
C ALA A 76 -16.63 15.02 11.67
N ALA A 77 -17.40 15.54 10.70
CA ALA A 77 -18.00 16.88 10.78
C ALA A 77 -19.05 16.96 11.91
N THR A 78 -19.89 15.93 12.09
CA THR A 78 -20.86 15.88 13.20
C THR A 78 -20.20 15.66 14.56
N ALA A 79 -19.10 14.91 14.62
CA ALA A 79 -18.32 14.73 15.85
C ALA A 79 -17.57 16.01 16.24
N ALA A 80 -17.12 16.80 15.25
CA ALA A 80 -16.57 18.13 15.46
C ALA A 80 -17.63 19.20 15.76
N ALA A 81 -18.90 18.95 15.39
CA ALA A 81 -20.03 19.84 15.55
C ALA A 81 -21.05 19.37 16.60
N VAL A 82 -20.63 18.64 17.64
CA VAL A 82 -21.45 18.55 18.86
C VAL A 82 -21.56 19.98 19.41
N PRO A 83 -22.72 20.64 19.31
CA PRO A 83 -22.85 21.99 19.80
C PRO A 83 -22.75 21.90 21.32
N SER A 84 -21.80 22.60 21.93
CA SER A 84 -21.71 22.76 23.38
C SER A 84 -22.85 23.63 23.95
N GLY A 85 -23.99 23.72 23.25
CA GLY A 85 -25.15 24.50 23.62
C GLY A 85 -26.42 23.82 23.13
N GLY A 86 -27.17 23.23 24.06
CA GLY A 86 -28.60 22.96 23.91
C GLY A 86 -29.00 21.88 22.90
N ALA A 87 -28.21 20.83 22.71
CA ALA A 87 -28.80 19.58 22.21
C ALA A 87 -29.79 19.08 23.27
N ASP A 88 -31.05 18.86 22.90
CA ASP A 88 -32.01 18.08 23.70
C ASP A 88 -31.39 16.68 23.87
N LEU A 89 -30.89 16.41 25.07
CA LEU A 89 -30.24 15.16 25.44
C LEU A 89 -31.25 14.37 26.25
N ASP A 90 -31.47 13.10 25.89
CA ASP A 90 -32.30 12.18 26.65
C ASP A 90 -31.44 11.38 27.64
N CYS A 91 -32.00 11.02 28.79
CA CYS A 91 -31.39 9.97 29.63
C CYS A 91 -31.55 8.60 28.96
N ALA A 92 -30.70 7.64 29.35
CA ALA A 92 -30.79 6.27 28.83
C ALA A 92 -32.19 5.68 29.11
N GLY A 93 -32.97 5.41 28.05
CA GLY A 93 -34.36 4.94 28.14
C GLY A 93 -35.44 6.01 27.93
N GLY A 94 -35.06 7.23 27.53
CA GLY A 94 -35.97 8.31 27.13
C GLY A 94 -36.89 7.95 25.94
N LYS A 95 -37.95 8.74 25.75
CA LYS A 95 -38.97 8.53 24.70
C LYS A 95 -38.60 9.18 23.36
N GLY A 96 -37.47 9.87 23.26
CA GLY A 96 -36.98 10.52 22.04
C GLY A 96 -35.98 9.68 21.24
N ASN A 97 -35.66 10.17 20.04
CA ASN A 97 -34.59 9.66 19.18
C ASN A 97 -33.30 10.48 19.34
N ASN A 98 -33.18 11.19 20.45
CA ASN A 98 -32.11 12.12 20.72
C ASN A 98 -30.86 11.40 21.26
N PRO A 99 -29.68 12.03 21.16
CA PRO A 99 -28.47 11.49 21.75
C PRO A 99 -28.63 11.26 23.26
N VAL A 100 -28.21 10.09 23.72
CA VAL A 100 -28.35 9.68 25.12
C VAL A 100 -27.20 10.22 25.96
N ALA A 101 -27.51 10.96 27.03
CA ALA A 101 -26.54 11.38 28.03
C ALA A 101 -26.07 10.20 28.90
N PRO A 102 -24.78 10.17 29.31
CA PRO A 102 -24.29 9.16 30.25
C PRO A 102 -25.01 9.24 31.60
N HIS A 103 -25.14 8.12 32.30
CA HIS A 103 -25.79 8.09 33.62
C HIS A 103 -25.04 8.95 34.64
N ARG A 104 -25.76 9.77 35.42
CA ARG A 104 -25.22 10.76 36.38
C ARG A 104 -24.32 11.83 35.73
N VAL A 105 -24.93 12.75 34.98
CA VAL A 105 -24.21 13.92 34.44
C VAL A 105 -24.24 15.07 35.44
N LYS A 106 -23.10 15.74 35.65
CA LYS A 106 -23.06 16.96 36.48
C LYS A 106 -23.61 18.16 35.70
N ILE A 107 -24.69 18.78 36.20
CA ILE A 107 -25.29 19.97 35.59
C ILE A 107 -24.62 21.22 36.18
N THR A 108 -24.05 22.08 35.32
CA THR A 108 -23.24 23.22 35.76
C THR A 108 -23.72 24.59 35.27
N ASN A 109 -24.59 24.66 34.26
CA ASN A 109 -24.98 25.92 33.59
C ASN A 109 -26.49 26.04 33.41
N GLY A 110 -27.24 25.88 34.51
CA GLY A 110 -28.68 25.66 34.46
C GLY A 110 -29.01 24.29 33.87
N ASP A 111 -30.25 23.84 34.03
CA ASP A 111 -30.75 22.59 33.45
C ASP A 111 -31.64 22.93 32.24
N PRO A 112 -31.09 23.20 31.05
CA PRO A 112 -31.86 23.68 29.91
C PRO A 112 -32.65 22.55 29.26
N ASN A 113 -32.23 21.31 29.51
CA ASN A 113 -32.78 20.09 28.95
C ASN A 113 -33.68 19.33 29.94
N GLY A 114 -33.85 19.81 31.18
CA GLY A 114 -34.72 19.18 32.17
C GLY A 114 -34.22 17.82 32.67
N LEU A 115 -32.90 17.60 32.68
CA LEU A 115 -32.25 16.35 33.07
C LEU A 115 -32.20 16.14 34.59
N ASP A 116 -32.24 17.22 35.37
CA ASP A 116 -32.12 17.24 36.83
C ASP A 116 -33.49 17.60 37.43
N ARG A 117 -34.28 16.56 37.70
CA ARG A 117 -35.69 16.71 38.10
C ARG A 117 -35.82 17.16 39.55
N ASP A 118 -34.90 16.77 40.43
CA ASP A 118 -34.96 17.09 41.86
C ASP A 118 -34.07 18.29 42.27
N ARG A 119 -33.29 18.83 41.34
CA ARG A 119 -32.44 20.02 41.43
C ARG A 119 -31.25 19.86 42.38
N ASP A 120 -30.67 18.67 42.43
CA ASP A 120 -29.49 18.39 43.24
C ASP A 120 -28.14 18.65 42.52
N GLY A 121 -28.20 18.97 41.21
CA GLY A 121 -27.05 19.21 40.35
C GLY A 121 -26.56 17.98 39.59
N ILE A 122 -27.26 16.86 39.67
CA ILE A 122 -27.01 15.62 38.94
C ILE A 122 -28.20 15.34 38.02
N GLY A 123 -27.91 15.04 36.75
CA GLY A 123 -28.92 14.66 35.77
C GLY A 123 -28.91 13.16 35.49
N CYS A 124 -30.07 12.63 35.09
CA CYS A 124 -30.25 11.22 34.71
C CYS A 124 -30.00 10.20 35.83
N GLU A 125 -30.58 10.42 37.02
CA GLU A 125 -30.67 9.42 38.09
C GLU A 125 -31.83 8.42 37.99
#